data_AF-A0A5C6V059-F1
#
_entry.id   AF-A0A5C6V059-F1
#
_cell.length_a   1.000
_cell.length_b   1.000
_cell.length_c   1.000
_cell.angle_alpha   90.00
_cell.angle_beta   90.00
_cell.angle_gamma   90.00
#
_symmetry.space_group_name_H-M   'P 1'
#
loop_
_entity.id
_entity.type
_entity.pdbx_description
1 polymer ?
#
loop_
_entity_poly.entity_id
_entity_poly.type
_entity_poly.pdbx_seq_one_letter_code
_entity_poly.pdbx_strand_id
1 'polypeptide(L)' 'MGTNTMIEQDIMHVEQVLRAFVFRWTPDATILAYWRNRLYTLFQSPHLNDYQRHWVQELIHELHEFERRKFARP' A
#
# COMPACT_ATOMS: atom_id res chain seq x y z
N MET A 1 -18.41 18.86 -10.35
CA MET A 1 -17.13 18.13 -10.30
C MET A 1 -16.53 18.39 -8.93
N GLY A 2 -16.77 17.50 -7.98
CA GLY A 2 -16.39 17.71 -6.58
C GLY A 2 -16.37 16.35 -5.91
N THR A 3 -15.36 15.57 -6.24
CA THR A 3 -15.23 14.18 -5.77
C THR A 3 -13.76 13.91 -5.53
N ASN A 4 -13.47 13.37 -4.34
CA ASN A 4 -12.29 12.57 -4.03
C ASN A 4 -10.97 13.21 -3.59
N THR A 5 -10.90 14.48 -3.21
CA THR A 5 -9.64 15.06 -2.69
C THR A 5 -9.14 14.35 -1.42
N MET A 6 -10.03 13.94 -0.50
CA MET A 6 -9.62 13.21 0.71
C MET A 6 -9.13 11.79 0.42
N ILE A 7 -9.75 11.07 -0.52
CA ILE A 7 -9.34 9.72 -0.89
C ILE A 7 -8.01 9.77 -1.63
N GLU A 8 -7.82 10.74 -2.53
CA GLU A 8 -6.54 10.96 -3.22
C GLU A 8 -5.43 11.34 -2.24
N GLN A 9 -5.72 12.17 -1.24
CA GLN A 9 -4.77 12.51 -0.18
C GLN A 9 -4.41 11.31 0.69
N ASP A 10 -5.38 10.47 1.05
CA ASP A 10 -5.12 9.26 1.85
C ASP A 10 -4.28 8.24 1.06
N ILE A 11 -4.61 8.05 -0.22
CA ILE A 11 -3.86 7.23 -1.17
C ILE A 11 -2.41 7.74 -1.28
N MET A 12 -2.21 9.02 -1.58
CA MET A 12 -0.88 9.64 -1.68
C MET A 12 -0.10 9.56 -0.37
N HIS A 13 -0.77 9.76 0.77
CA HIS A 13 -0.14 9.61 2.09
C HIS A 13 0.30 8.17 2.34
N VAL A 14 -0.56 7.19 2.02
CA VAL A 14 -0.24 5.76 2.16
C VAL A 14 0.95 5.38 1.30
N GLU A 15 1.05 5.83 0.04
CA GLU A 15 2.26 5.57 -0.78
C GLU A 15 3.50 6.23 -0.18
N GLN A 16 3.45 7.51 0.17
CA GLN A 16 4.62 8.21 0.69
C GLN A 16 5.14 7.54 1.95
N VAL A 17 4.23 7.20 2.88
CA VAL A 17 4.61 6.53 4.12
C VAL A 17 5.06 5.10 3.86
N LEU A 18 4.33 4.31 3.07
CA LEU A 18 4.70 2.94 2.74
C LEU A 18 6.08 2.89 2.10
N ARG A 19 6.32 3.72 1.06
CA ARG A 19 7.61 3.73 0.37
C ARG A 19 8.73 4.26 1.25
N ALA A 20 8.49 5.30 2.04
CA ALA A 20 9.50 5.80 2.98
C ALA A 20 9.84 4.78 4.07
N PHE A 21 8.85 4.05 4.61
CA PHE A 21 9.08 3.06 5.67
C PHE A 21 9.63 1.75 5.13
N VAL A 22 9.01 1.19 4.08
CA VAL A 22 9.37 -0.14 3.56
C VAL A 22 10.68 -0.11 2.79
N PHE A 23 10.95 0.95 2.00
CA PHE A 23 12.18 1.00 1.19
C PHE A 23 13.37 1.65 1.89
N ARG A 24 13.19 2.49 2.93
CA ARG A 24 14.34 3.06 3.67
C ARG A 24 14.65 2.35 4.99
N TRP A 25 13.71 1.61 5.57
CA TRP A 25 13.93 0.88 6.82
C TRP A 25 13.90 -0.62 6.55
N THR A 26 14.37 -1.42 7.52
CA THR A 26 14.24 -2.87 7.51
C THR A 26 12.97 -3.26 8.29
N PRO A 27 11.76 -3.16 7.71
CA PRO A 27 10.52 -3.42 8.44
C PRO A 27 10.47 -4.86 8.91
N ASP A 28 10.17 -5.10 10.18
CA ASP A 28 9.94 -6.46 10.66
C ASP A 28 8.64 -7.05 10.05
N ALA A 29 8.40 -8.34 10.31
CA ALA A 29 7.21 -9.02 9.81
C ALA A 29 5.90 -8.39 10.30
N THR A 30 5.91 -7.75 11.48
CA THR A 30 4.74 -7.09 12.07
C THR A 30 4.36 -5.83 11.29
N ILE A 31 5.35 -5.01 10.91
CA ILE A 31 5.15 -3.81 10.10
C ILE A 31 4.61 -4.18 8.71
N LEU A 32 5.14 -5.25 8.10
CA LEU A 32 4.67 -5.71 6.79
C LEU A 32 3.23 -6.24 6.87
N ALA A 33 2.90 -7.00 7.91
CA ALA A 33 1.53 -7.45 8.16
C ALA A 33 0.54 -6.29 8.37
N TYR A 34 0.96 -5.23 9.08
CA TYR A 34 0.16 -4.00 9.25
C TYR A 34 -0.16 -3.35 7.90
N TRP A 35 0.86 -3.10 7.06
CA TRP A 35 0.67 -2.47 5.76
C TRP A 35 -0.16 -3.31 4.82
N ARG A 36 0.06 -4.62 4.82
CA ARG A 36 -0.74 -5.56 4.06
C ARG A 36 -2.22 -5.44 4.43
N ASN A 37 -2.54 -5.49 5.73
CA ASN A 37 -3.93 -5.38 6.19
C ASN A 37 -4.55 -4.02 5.81
N ARG A 38 -3.79 -2.93 5.94
CA ARG A 38 -4.24 -1.58 5.58
C ARG A 38 -4.54 -1.45 4.08
N LEU A 39 -3.67 -1.96 3.21
CA LEU A 39 -3.87 -1.93 1.76
C LEU A 39 -5.07 -2.78 1.31
N TYR A 40 -5.25 -3.97 1.89
CA TYR A 40 -6.44 -4.80 1.60
C TYR A 40 -7.74 -4.13 2.07
N THR A 41 -7.73 -3.51 3.25
CA THR A 41 -8.88 -2.75 3.75
C THR A 41 -9.22 -1.59 2.81
N LEU A 42 -8.20 -0.86 2.34
CA LEU A 42 -8.38 0.23 1.38
C LEU A 42 -8.94 -0.29 0.05
N PHE A 43 -8.39 -1.39 -0.48
CA PHE A 43 -8.83 -2.00 -1.73
C PHE A 43 -10.31 -2.46 -1.69
N GLN A 44 -10.77 -2.92 -0.54
CA GLN A 44 -12.17 -3.31 -0.32
C GLN A 44 -13.13 -2.11 -0.18
N SER A 45 -12.62 -0.89 -0.09
CA SER A 45 -13.46 0.30 0.02
C SER A 45 -14.32 0.49 -1.24
N PRO A 46 -15.64 0.63 -1.10
CA PRO A 46 -16.54 0.83 -2.23
C PRO A 46 -16.40 2.22 -2.88
N HIS A 47 -15.67 3.14 -2.24
CA HIS A 47 -15.51 4.52 -2.69
C HIS A 47 -14.32 4.73 -3.64
N LEU A 48 -13.53 3.69 -3.90
CA LEU A 48 -12.44 3.77 -4.86
C LEU A 48 -12.99 3.77 -6.28
N ASN A 49 -12.58 4.75 -7.07
CA ASN A 49 -12.73 4.68 -8.52
C ASN A 49 -11.71 3.70 -9.13
N ASP A 50 -11.89 3.35 -10.41
CA ASP A 50 -11.04 2.34 -11.07
C ASP A 50 -9.55 2.71 -11.07
N TYR A 51 -9.22 3.99 -11.20
CA TYR A 51 -7.84 4.48 -11.14
C TYR A 51 -7.24 4.28 -9.74
N GLN A 52 -7.96 4.68 -8.70
CA GLN A 52 -7.56 4.51 -7.30
C GLN A 52 -7.43 3.03 -6.93
N ARG A 53 -8.34 2.20 -7.43
CA ARG A 53 -8.32 0.75 -7.24
C ARG A 53 -7.09 0.11 -7.89
N HIS A 54 -6.82 0.45 -9.15
CA HIS A 54 -5.62 -0.02 -9.85
C HIS A 54 -4.35 0.38 -9.09
N TRP A 55 -4.31 1.61 -8.59
CA TRP A 55 -3.16 2.10 -7.85
C TRP A 55 -2.92 1.37 -6.52
N VAL A 56 -3.98 1.06 -5.77
CA VAL A 56 -3.88 0.24 -4.56
C VAL A 56 -3.40 -1.18 -4.89
N GLN A 57 -3.78 -1.75 -6.05
CA GLN A 57 -3.24 -3.05 -6.49
C GLN A 57 -1.74 -2.99 -6.74
N GLU A 58 -1.24 -1.93 -7.37
CA GLU A 58 0.20 -1.74 -7.57
C GLU A 58 0.95 -1.69 -6.23
N LEU A 59 0.42 -0.98 -5.22
CA LEU A 59 1.02 -0.97 -3.89
C LEU A 59 1.03 -2.35 -3.20
N ILE A 60 -0.04 -3.14 -3.35
CA ILE A 60 -0.09 -4.52 -2.84
C ILE A 60 0.98 -5.38 -3.52
N HIS A 61 1.13 -5.22 -4.84
CA HIS A 61 2.13 -5.93 -5.61
C HIS A 61 3.56 -5.55 -5.21
N GLU A 62 3.85 -4.25 -5.05
CA GLU A 62 5.14 -3.75 -4.54
C GLU A 62 5.48 -4.35 -3.17
N LEU A 63 4.50 -4.38 -2.25
CA LEU A 63 4.69 -4.95 -0.91
C LEU A 63 4.99 -6.46 -0.96
N HIS A 64 4.26 -7.23 -1.78
CA HIS A 64 4.53 -8.65 -1.97
C HIS A 64 5.92 -8.91 -2.60
N GLU A 65 6.33 -8.11 -3.59
CA GLU A 65 7.65 -8.21 -4.19
C GLU A 65 8.76 -7.92 -3.16
N PHE A 66 8.55 -6.93 -2.30
CA PHE A 66 9.46 -6.62 -1.21
C PHE A 66 9.54 -7.78 -0.19
N GLU A 67 8.40 -8.30 0.27
CA GLU A 67 8.34 -9.46 1.16
C GLU A 67 9.07 -10.66 0.55
N ARG A 68 8.82 -10.95 -0.74
CA ARG A 68 9.51 -12.03 -1.46
C ARG A 68 11.02 -11.80 -1.46
N ARG A 69 11.51 -10.60 -1.78
CA ARG A 69 12.97 -10.33 -1.82
C ARG A 69 13.62 -10.42 -0.44
N LYS A 70 12.91 -10.01 0.61
CA LYS A 70 13.43 -9.97 1.97
C LYS A 70 13.40 -11.35 2.66
N PHE A 71 12.36 -12.14 2.40
CA PHE A 71 12.13 -13.42 3.06
C PHE A 71 12.35 -14.63 2.14
N ALA A 72 12.65 -14.43 0.86
CA ALA A 72 13.26 -15.49 0.04
C ALA A 72 14.63 -15.81 0.65
N ARG A 73 14.65 -16.88 1.46
CA ARG A 73 15.89 -17.54 1.85
C ARG A 73 16.63 -17.97 0.57
N PRO A 74 17.98 -17.82 0.50
CA PRO A 74 18.77 -18.63 -0.41
C PRO A 74 18.65 -20.12 -0.06
#